data_AF-A0A3B9KTJ8-F1
#
_entry.id   AF-A0A3B9KTJ8-F1
#
_cell.length_a   1.000
_cell.length_b   1.000
_cell.length_c   1.000
_cell.angle_alpha   90.00
_cell.angle_beta   90.00
_cell.angle_gamma   90.00
#
_symmetry.space_group_name_H-M   'P 1'
#
loop_
_entity.id
_entity.type
_entity.pdbx_description
1 polymer ?
#
loop_
_entity_poly.entity_id
_entity_poly.type
_entity_poly.pdbx_seq_one_letter_code
_entity_poly.pdbx_strand_id
1 'polypeptide(L)'
;EYRASAKFLICLIIGFSISFADQIPIPRVEQMPNLPQPYLMRNWKQVTADYDNLVFDLNRTGQYLPLVWINTHTVNYPNHNSFGLHTV
;
A
#
# COMPACT_ATOMS: atom_id res chain seq x y z
N GLU A 1 41.76 -30.38 21.79
CA GLU A 1 40.85 -29.23 21.98
C GLU A 1 40.00 -28.95 20.73
N TYR A 2 40.59 -28.77 19.54
CA TYR A 2 39.85 -28.49 18.28
C TYR A 2 38.78 -29.51 17.84
N ARG A 3 38.89 -30.79 18.23
CA ARG A 3 37.90 -31.83 17.89
C ARG A 3 36.56 -31.66 18.60
N ALA A 4 36.54 -31.05 19.78
CA ALA A 4 35.30 -30.74 20.50
C ALA A 4 34.60 -29.52 19.88
N SER A 5 35.38 -28.51 19.50
CA SER A 5 34.91 -27.30 18.81
C SER A 5 34.30 -27.60 17.43
N ALA A 6 34.91 -28.53 16.66
CA ALA A 6 34.37 -28.97 15.38
C ALA A 6 33.04 -29.72 15.52
N LYS A 7 32.88 -30.57 16.55
CA LYS A 7 31.61 -31.26 16.84
C LYS A 7 30.52 -30.28 17.28
N PHE A 8 30.88 -29.27 18.05
CA PHE A 8 29.97 -28.22 18.49
C PHE A 8 29.50 -27.36 17.30
N LEU A 9 30.41 -27.01 16.38
CA LEU A 9 30.11 -26.27 15.17
C LEU A 9 29.21 -27.08 14.21
N ILE A 10 29.44 -28.39 14.07
CA ILE A 10 28.59 -29.29 13.27
C ILE A 10 27.18 -29.39 13.87
N CYS A 11 27.05 -29.50 15.20
CA CYS A 11 25.74 -29.46 15.87
C CYS A 11 24.99 -28.13 15.64
N LEU A 12 25.71 -27.01 15.63
CA LEU A 12 25.12 -25.69 15.39
C LEU A 12 24.55 -25.56 13.97
N ILE A 13 25.23 -26.14 12.97
CA ILE A 13 24.81 -26.13 11.57
C ILE A 13 23.62 -27.06 11.33
N ILE A 14 23.57 -28.23 11.98
CA ILE A 14 22.43 -29.17 11.87
C ILE A 14 21.21 -28.64 12.65
N GLY A 15 21.41 -27.96 13.77
CA GLY A 15 20.33 -27.32 14.55
C GLY A 15 19.70 -26.12 13.85
N PHE A 16 20.41 -25.50 12.89
CA PHE A 16 19.89 -24.47 11.99
C PHE A 16 19.22 -25.07 10.74
N SER A 17 18.66 -26.28 10.85
CA SER A 17 17.83 -26.87 9.80
C SER A 17 16.53 -26.09 9.66
N ILE A 18 16.63 -24.99 8.92
CA ILE A 18 15.66 -24.40 8.01
C ILE A 18 14.19 -24.76 8.30
N SER A 19 13.55 -23.95 9.15
CA SER A 19 12.11 -23.83 9.16
C SER A 19 11.66 -23.13 7.88
N PHE A 20 11.60 -23.86 6.77
CA PHE A 20 10.85 -23.41 5.61
C PHE A 20 9.37 -23.50 5.95
N ALA A 21 8.67 -22.38 5.96
CA ALA A 21 7.21 -22.42 6.00
C ALA A 21 6.75 -23.00 4.66
N ASP A 22 6.17 -24.20 4.68
CA ASP A 22 5.53 -24.77 3.50
C ASP A 22 4.35 -23.87 3.08
N GLN A 23 4.25 -23.60 1.78
CA GLN A 23 3.08 -22.92 1.22
C GLN A 23 1.87 -23.84 1.37
N ILE A 24 0.92 -23.47 2.23
CA ILE A 24 -0.34 -24.20 2.40
C ILE A 24 -1.31 -23.76 1.30
N PRO A 25 -1.94 -24.69 0.56
CA PRO A 25 -2.97 -24.32 -0.41
C PRO A 25 -4.20 -23.78 0.33
N ILE A 26 -4.77 -22.69 -0.18
CA ILE A 26 -6.04 -22.15 0.33
C ILE A 26 -7.12 -22.60 -0.66
N PRO A 27 -8.01 -23.56 -0.35
CA PRO A 27 -8.94 -24.14 -1.32
C PRO A 27 -9.79 -23.12 -2.07
N ARG A 28 -10.08 -21.96 -1.45
CA ARG A 28 -10.78 -20.85 -2.11
C ARG A 28 -9.92 -20.14 -3.16
N VAL A 29 -8.63 -19.96 -2.90
CA VAL A 29 -7.68 -19.33 -3.84
C VAL A 29 -7.43 -20.26 -5.02
N GLU A 30 -7.34 -21.56 -4.78
CA GLU A 30 -7.19 -22.57 -5.86
C GLU A 30 -8.38 -22.58 -6.85
N GLN A 31 -9.55 -22.09 -6.43
CA GLN A 31 -10.72 -21.94 -7.30
C GLN A 31 -10.70 -20.66 -8.13
N MET A 32 -9.81 -19.71 -7.84
CA MET A 32 -9.70 -18.46 -8.59
C MET A 32 -8.97 -18.75 -9.90
N PRO A 33 -9.49 -18.30 -11.06
CA PRO A 33 -8.76 -18.44 -12.31
C PRO A 33 -7.49 -17.58 -12.26
N ASN A 34 -6.41 -18.07 -12.88
CA ASN A 34 -5.12 -17.35 -12.96
C ASN A 34 -5.25 -15.94 -13.54
N LEU A 35 -6.28 -15.71 -14.37
CA LEU A 35 -6.66 -14.41 -14.89
C LEU A 35 -8.19 -14.25 -14.83
N PRO A 36 -8.70 -13.06 -14.50
CA PRO A 36 -10.13 -12.79 -14.60
C PRO A 36 -10.59 -12.92 -16.06
N GLN A 37 -11.80 -13.43 -16.27
CA GLN A 37 -12.43 -13.50 -17.57
C GLN A 37 -13.79 -12.77 -17.57
N PRO A 38 -13.95 -11.69 -18.35
CA PRO A 38 -12.93 -11.06 -19.20
C PRO A 38 -11.84 -10.33 -18.39
N TYR A 39 -10.65 -10.19 -18.96
CA TYR A 39 -9.59 -9.36 -18.38
C TYR A 39 -9.85 -7.89 -18.68
N LEU A 40 -10.33 -7.13 -17.68
CA LEU A 40 -10.63 -5.71 -17.79
C LEU A 40 -9.76 -4.90 -16.83
N MET A 41 -8.51 -4.66 -17.23
CA MET A 41 -7.62 -3.79 -16.46
C MET A 41 -8.05 -2.33 -16.60
N ARG A 42 -8.46 -1.73 -15.49
CA ARG A 42 -8.75 -0.30 -15.41
C ARG A 42 -7.50 0.51 -15.74
N ASN A 43 -7.65 1.57 -16.53
CA ASN A 43 -6.58 2.52 -16.78
C ASN A 43 -6.34 3.36 -15.51
N TRP A 44 -5.48 2.86 -14.62
CA TRP A 44 -5.18 3.52 -13.35
C TRP A 44 -4.56 4.90 -13.52
N LYS A 45 -3.78 5.12 -14.59
CA LYS A 45 -3.22 6.44 -14.90
C LYS A 45 -4.33 7.46 -15.13
N GLN A 46 -5.36 7.08 -15.90
CA GLN A 46 -6.49 7.96 -16.17
C GLN A 46 -7.30 8.22 -14.89
N VAL A 47 -7.58 7.17 -14.10
CA VAL A 47 -8.31 7.29 -12.84
C VAL A 47 -7.62 8.27 -11.88
N THR A 48 -6.29 8.19 -11.77
CA THR A 48 -5.53 9.10 -10.91
C THR A 48 -5.63 10.53 -11.41
N ALA A 49 -5.49 10.76 -12.73
CA ALA A 49 -5.60 12.10 -13.30
C ALA A 49 -7.01 12.68 -13.13
N ASP A 50 -8.05 11.88 -13.35
CA ASP A 50 -9.45 12.31 -13.21
C ASP A 50 -9.79 12.63 -11.75
N TYR A 51 -9.27 11.84 -10.80
CA TYR A 51 -9.48 12.07 -9.39
C TYR A 51 -8.77 13.35 -8.91
N ASP A 52 -7.53 13.58 -9.34
CA ASP A 52 -6.78 14.81 -9.05
C ASP A 52 -7.54 16.06 -9.55
N ASN A 53 -8.00 16.02 -10.80
CA ASN A 53 -8.82 17.07 -11.41
C ASN A 53 -10.18 17.27 -10.70
N LEU A 54 -10.70 16.27 -10.01
CA LEU A 54 -11.95 16.40 -9.24
C LEU A 54 -11.69 17.02 -7.87
N VAL A 55 -10.69 16.52 -7.14
CA VAL A 55 -10.48 16.86 -5.73
C VAL A 55 -9.86 18.24 -5.57
N PHE A 56 -8.96 18.65 -6.47
CA PHE A 56 -8.23 19.92 -6.35
C PHE A 56 -8.86 21.08 -7.13
N ASP A 57 -10.07 20.92 -7.66
CA ASP A 57 -10.77 21.98 -8.38
C ASP A 57 -11.56 22.89 -7.42
N LEU A 58 -10.98 24.06 -7.12
CA LEU A 58 -11.59 25.11 -6.28
C LEU A 58 -12.85 25.73 -6.89
N ASN A 59 -13.04 25.63 -8.21
CA ASN A 59 -14.16 26.25 -8.91
C ASN A 59 -15.30 25.25 -9.19
N ARG A 60 -15.18 24.01 -8.70
CA ARG A 60 -16.17 22.97 -8.96
C ARG A 60 -17.49 23.27 -8.24
N THR A 61 -18.59 23.22 -8.99
CA THR A 61 -19.95 23.49 -8.47
C THR A 61 -20.76 22.22 -8.27
N GLY A 62 -21.60 22.17 -7.23
CA GLY A 62 -22.54 21.08 -6.96
C GLY A 62 -22.95 21.07 -5.49
N GLN A 63 -23.93 20.24 -5.12
CA GLN A 63 -24.49 20.21 -3.76
C GLN A 63 -23.45 19.97 -2.63
N TYR A 64 -22.32 19.33 -2.95
CA TYR A 64 -21.24 19.00 -2.00
C TYR A 64 -19.84 19.36 -2.53
N LEU A 65 -19.75 20.30 -3.47
CA LEU A 65 -18.50 20.69 -4.13
C LEU A 65 -18.22 22.18 -3.85
N PRO A 66 -16.94 22.61 -3.78
CA PRO A 66 -15.72 21.85 -4.05
C PRO A 66 -15.29 20.91 -2.92
N LEU A 67 -14.38 19.96 -3.22
CA LEU A 67 -13.81 19.02 -2.23
C LEU A 67 -12.53 19.54 -1.54
N VAL A 68 -12.02 20.68 -1.99
CA VAL A 68 -10.83 21.35 -1.47
C VAL A 68 -11.20 22.78 -1.04
N TRP A 69 -10.55 23.27 0.01
CA TRP A 69 -10.61 24.68 0.38
C TRP A 69 -9.23 25.20 0.79
N ILE A 70 -9.05 26.52 0.77
CA ILE A 70 -7.81 27.18 1.19
C ILE A 70 -7.96 27.69 2.63
N ASN A 71 -6.97 27.40 3.48
CA ASN A 71 -6.83 27.95 4.81
C ASN A 71 -5.76 29.05 4.78
N THR A 72 -6.15 30.29 5.09
CA THR A 72 -5.21 31.42 5.15
C THR A 72 -4.67 31.68 6.56
N HIS A 73 -5.23 31.02 7.58
CA HIS A 73 -4.84 31.20 8.98
C HIS A 73 -4.24 29.90 9.51
N THR A 74 -2.99 29.63 9.17
CA THR A 74 -2.32 28.38 9.52
C THR A 74 -1.54 28.53 10.83
N VAL A 75 -1.53 27.47 11.65
CA VAL A 75 -0.91 27.51 13.00
C VAL A 75 0.61 27.43 12.94
N ASN A 76 1.15 26.44 12.20
CA ASN A 76 2.60 26.18 12.18
C ASN A 76 3.36 27.10 11.22
N TYR A 77 2.70 27.61 10.17
CA TYR A 77 3.32 28.45 9.13
C TYR A 77 2.49 29.71 8.85
N PRO A 78 2.34 30.66 9.80
CA PRO A 78 1.35 31.73 9.74
C PRO A 78 1.41 32.63 8.49
N ASN A 79 2.56 32.67 7.80
CA ASN A 79 2.77 33.44 6.57
C ASN A 79 2.49 32.64 5.28
N HIS A 80 1.98 31.41 5.39
CA HIS A 80 1.69 30.52 4.27
C HIS A 80 0.26 29.99 4.34
N ASN A 81 -0.41 30.01 3.19
CA ASN A 81 -1.67 29.31 3.02
C ASN A 81 -1.45 27.80 3.05
N SER A 82 -2.45 27.07 3.55
CA SER A 82 -2.57 25.63 3.34
C SER A 82 -3.89 25.32 2.62
N PHE A 83 -4.10 24.05 2.28
CA PHE A 83 -5.39 23.57 1.80
C PHE A 83 -5.91 22.47 2.73
N GLY A 84 -7.22 22.29 2.75
CA GLY A 84 -7.88 21.17 3.41
C GLY A 84 -8.61 20.31 2.40
N LEU A 85 -8.76 19.03 2.76
CA LEU A 85 -9.58 18.05 2.06
C LEU A 85 -10.51 17.40 3.07
N HIS A 86 -11.71 17.01 2.63
CA HIS A 86 -12.59 16.18 3.45
C HIS A 86 -12.02 14.76 3.52
N THR A 87 -11.55 14.33 4.68
CA THR A 87 -11.20 12.95 4.96
C THR A 87 -12.29 12.31 5.82
N VAL A 88 -12.65 11.06 5.52
CA VAL A 88 -13.54 10.24 6.37
C VAL A 88 -12.88 9.88 7.69
#